data_AF-A0A7V9FYX3-F1
#
_entry.id   AF-A0A7V9FYX3-F1
#
_cell.length_a   1.000
_cell.length_b   1.000
_cell.length_c   1.000
_cell.angle_alpha   90.00
_cell.angle_beta   90.00
_cell.angle_gamma   90.00
#
_symmetry.space_group_name_H-M   'P 1'
#
loop_
_entity.id
_entity.type
_entity.pdbx_description
1 polymer ?
#
loop_
_entity_poly.entity_id
_entity_poly.type
_entity_poly.pdbx_seq_one_letter_code
_entity_poly.pdbx_strand_id
1 'polypeptide(L)'
;MSTSPEPAASPENRLVGALSHWLARHVDDRELLQEIESSGVAGLGPDSAAAVEELRVELRDGNGRGELEMVVRETLETLALGG
;
A
#
# COMPACT_ATOMS: atom_id res chain seq x y z
N MET A 1 23.50 -2.03 -27.00
CA MET A 1 22.45 -1.25 -26.32
C MET A 1 21.42 -2.24 -25.81
N SER A 2 21.63 -2.80 -24.61
CA SER A 2 20.63 -3.67 -23.98
C SER A 2 19.71 -2.78 -23.17
N THR A 3 18.52 -2.48 -23.68
CA THR A 3 17.42 -2.00 -22.85
C THR A 3 17.00 -3.19 -22.00
N SER A 4 17.57 -3.31 -20.79
CA SER A 4 17.09 -4.23 -19.78
C SER A 4 15.58 -4.03 -19.64
N PRO A 5 14.78 -5.11 -19.56
CA PRO A 5 13.37 -4.95 -19.22
C PRO A 5 13.31 -4.18 -17.90
N GLU A 6 12.59 -3.06 -17.86
CA GLU A 6 12.26 -2.41 -16.59
C GLU A 6 11.65 -3.51 -15.72
N PRO A 7 12.22 -3.81 -14.53
CA PRO A 7 11.62 -4.80 -13.65
C PRO A 7 10.19 -4.33 -13.42
N ALA A 8 9.21 -5.17 -13.73
CA ALA A 8 7.81 -4.88 -13.43
C ALA A 8 7.77 -4.37 -11.97
N ALA A 9 7.28 -3.14 -11.78
CA ALA A 9 7.36 -2.48 -10.48
C ALA A 9 6.94 -3.44 -9.38
N SER A 10 7.86 -3.71 -8.43
CA SER A 10 7.65 -4.64 -7.32
C SER A 10 6.31 -4.33 -6.63
N PRO A 11 5.60 -5.34 -6.10
CA PRO A 11 4.31 -5.14 -5.43
C PRO A 11 4.37 -4.02 -4.37
N GLU A 12 5.49 -3.92 -3.65
CA GLU A 12 5.82 -2.83 -2.72
C GLU A 12 5.72 -1.44 -3.38
N ASN A 13 6.34 -1.26 -4.54
CA ASN A 13 6.38 0.05 -5.22
C ASN A 13 5.00 0.47 -5.73
N ARG A 14 4.14 -0.49 -6.10
CA ARG A 14 2.73 -0.22 -6.46
C ARG A 14 1.93 0.22 -5.24
N LEU A 15 2.09 -0.51 -4.13
CA LEU A 15 1.43 -0.17 -2.87
C LEU A 15 1.87 1.21 -2.36
N VAL A 16 3.17 1.51 -2.39
CA VAL A 16 3.70 2.84 -2.04
C VAL A 16 3.06 3.94 -2.89
N GLY A 17 2.90 3.71 -4.20
CA GLY A 17 2.23 4.63 -5.11
C GLY A 17 0.76 4.87 -4.75
N ALA A 18 0.00 3.79 -4.53
CA ALA A 18 -1.42 3.87 -4.17
C ALA A 18 -1.64 4.61 -2.84
N LEU A 19 -0.86 4.27 -1.81
CA LEU A 19 -0.90 4.92 -0.49
C LEU A 19 -0.56 6.41 -0.58
N SER A 20 0.46 6.76 -1.37
CA SER A 20 0.86 8.16 -1.60
C SER A 20 -0.24 8.95 -2.31
N HIS A 21 -0.89 8.38 -3.32
CA HIS A 21 -2.01 9.01 -4.02
C HIS A 21 -3.22 9.22 -3.10
N TRP A 22 -3.50 8.28 -2.21
CA TRP A 22 -4.59 8.41 -1.25
C TRP A 22 -4.33 9.52 -0.23
N LEU A 23 -3.11 9.61 0.30
CA LEU A 23 -2.70 10.71 1.18
C LEU A 23 -2.78 12.07 0.47
N ALA A 24 -2.44 12.11 -0.81
CA ALA A 24 -2.58 13.30 -1.66
C ALA A 24 -4.02 13.63 -2.07
N ARG A 25 -5.02 12.84 -1.62
CA ARG A 25 -6.44 12.99 -1.95
C ARG A 25 -6.74 12.81 -3.44
N HIS A 26 -5.91 12.06 -4.17
CA HIS A 26 -6.15 11.73 -5.57
C HIS A 26 -7.03 10.49 -5.77
N VAL A 27 -7.10 9.62 -4.77
CA VAL A 27 -7.97 8.44 -4.77
C VAL A 27 -8.72 8.35 -3.45
N ASP A 28 -9.91 7.74 -3.49
CA ASP A 28 -10.74 7.50 -2.32
C ASP A 28 -10.43 6.17 -1.62
N ASP A 29 -11.08 5.94 -0.48
CA ASP A 29 -10.84 4.76 0.38
C ASP A 29 -11.20 3.45 -0.33
N ARG A 30 -12.20 3.47 -1.22
CA ARG A 30 -12.63 2.31 -2.00
C ARG A 30 -11.63 2.01 -3.11
N GLU A 31 -11.15 3.03 -3.80
CA GLU A 31 -10.10 2.89 -4.82
C GLU A 31 -8.81 2.34 -4.19
N LEU A 32 -8.41 2.87 -3.03
CA LEU A 32 -7.25 2.35 -2.29
C LEU A 32 -7.42 0.87 -1.91
N LEU A 33 -8.60 0.49 -1.41
CA LEU A 33 -8.90 -0.90 -1.06
C LEU A 33 -8.77 -1.84 -2.27
N GLN A 34 -9.28 -1.42 -3.44
CA GLN A 34 -9.16 -2.23 -4.67
C GLN A 34 -7.71 -2.40 -5.11
N GLU A 35 -6.89 -1.36 -5.03
CA GLU A 35 -5.47 -1.42 -5.38
C GLU A 35 -4.69 -2.35 -4.44
N ILE A 36 -5.00 -2.34 -3.14
CA ILE A 36 -4.43 -3.24 -2.15
C ILE A 36 -4.82 -4.70 -2.45
N GLU A 37 -6.10 -4.97 -2.73
CA GLU A 37 -6.58 -6.31 -3.07
C GLU A 37 -6.00 -6.83 -4.40
N SER A 38 -5.79 -5.94 -5.38
CA SER A 38 -5.23 -6.30 -6.68
C SER A 38 -3.72 -6.56 -6.62
N SER A 39 -2.98 -5.73 -5.86
CA SER A 39 -1.53 -5.90 -5.67
C SER A 39 -1.22 -7.14 -4.82
N GLY A 40 -2.08 -7.41 -3.83
CA GLY A 40 -1.90 -8.48 -2.86
C GLY A 40 -0.67 -8.27 -1.97
N VAL A 41 -0.45 -9.22 -1.05
CA VAL A 41 0.72 -9.24 -0.15
C VAL A 41 1.77 -10.27 -0.56
N ALA A 42 1.57 -10.92 -1.71
CA ALA A 42 2.46 -11.97 -2.18
C ALA A 42 3.81 -11.38 -2.60
N GLY A 43 4.89 -11.80 -1.93
CA GLY A 43 6.23 -11.31 -2.17
C GLY A 43 6.64 -10.10 -1.32
N LEU A 44 5.76 -9.63 -0.42
CA LEU A 44 6.14 -8.74 0.67
C LEU A 44 6.84 -9.54 1.78
N GLY A 45 7.74 -8.90 2.53
CA GLY A 45 8.21 -9.46 3.79
C GLY A 45 7.08 -9.52 4.84
N PRO A 46 7.27 -10.30 5.91
CA PRO A 46 6.21 -10.59 6.87
C PRO A 46 5.64 -9.33 7.54
N ASP A 47 6.48 -8.35 7.85
CA ASP A 47 6.06 -7.12 8.52
C ASP A 47 5.28 -6.23 7.55
N SER A 48 5.77 -6.10 6.31
CA SER A 48 5.07 -5.40 5.23
C SER A 48 3.71 -6.03 4.92
N ALA A 49 3.63 -7.36 4.86
CA ALA A 49 2.39 -8.08 4.64
C ALA A 49 1.38 -7.86 5.77
N ALA A 50 1.84 -7.88 7.03
CA ALA A 50 0.99 -7.63 8.19
C ALA A 50 0.43 -6.20 8.19
N ALA A 51 1.27 -5.20 7.93
CA ALA A 51 0.86 -3.80 7.88
C ALA A 51 -0.17 -3.52 6.77
N VAL A 52 0.00 -4.14 5.59
CA VAL A 52 -0.95 -4.01 4.48
C VAL A 52 -2.28 -4.70 4.79
N GLU A 53 -2.25 -5.84 5.48
CA GLU A 53 -3.47 -6.54 5.91
C GLU A 53 -4.24 -5.75 6.97
N GLU A 54 -3.54 -5.14 7.93
CA GLU A 54 -4.13 -4.25 8.93
C GLU A 54 -4.83 -3.06 8.26
N LEU A 55 -4.14 -2.36 7.35
CA LEU A 55 -4.75 -1.27 6.58
C LEU A 55 -5.99 -1.72 5.79
N ARG A 56 -5.96 -2.94 5.23
CA ARG A 56 -7.12 -3.50 4.51
C ARG A 56 -8.34 -3.66 5.42
N VAL A 57 -8.13 -4.09 6.66
CA VAL A 57 -9.20 -4.23 7.66
C VAL A 57 -9.74 -2.85 8.03
N GLU A 58 -8.86 -1.90 8.34
CA GLU A 58 -9.22 -0.53 8.72
C GLU A 58 -10.05 0.18 7.64
N LEU A 59 -9.68 0.02 6.36
CA LEU A 59 -10.43 0.54 5.22
C LEU A 59 -11.82 -0.08 5.07
N ARG A 60 -11.99 -1.37 5.44
CA ARG A 60 -13.28 -2.06 5.39
C ARG A 60 -14.19 -1.70 6.54
N ASP A 61 -13.61 -1.49 7.72
CA ASP A 61 -14.35 -1.11 8.93
C ASP A 61 -14.85 0.34 8.85
N GLY A 62 -14.27 1.15 7.94
CA GLY A 62 -14.72 2.51 7.67
C GLY A 62 -14.35 3.46 8.80
N ASN A 63 -13.16 3.25 9.38
CA ASN A 63 -12.64 4.08 10.46
C ASN A 63 -12.46 5.54 10.05
N GLY A 64 -12.29 6.40 11.05
CA GLY A 64 -12.19 7.84 10.82
C GLY A 64 -10.99 8.16 9.91
N ARG A 65 -11.16 9.13 9.01
CA ARG A 65 -10.11 9.57 8.06
C ARG A 65 -8.74 9.82 8.73
N GLY A 66 -8.74 10.37 9.95
CA GLY A 66 -7.50 10.63 10.69
C GLY A 66 -6.78 9.37 11.18
N GLU A 67 -7.53 8.36 11.60
CA GLU A 67 -6.98 7.04 11.99
C GLU A 67 -6.44 6.33 10.75
N LEU A 68 -7.19 6.34 9.65
CA LEU A 68 -6.73 5.80 8.37
C LEU A 68 -5.45 6.48 7.88
N GLU A 69 -5.33 7.81 8.00
CA GLU A 69 -4.11 8.52 7.63
C GLU A 69 -2.89 8.11 8.46
N MET A 70 -3.09 7.78 9.73
CA MET A 70 -2.03 7.27 10.59
C MET A 70 -1.58 5.87 10.13
N VAL A 71 -2.53 4.94 9.98
CA VAL A 71 -2.25 3.57 9.53
C VAL A 71 -1.58 3.56 8.16
N VAL A 72 -2.07 4.38 7.21
CA VAL A 72 -1.45 4.50 5.87
C VAL A 72 0.00 4.96 5.95
N ARG A 73 0.34 5.89 6.85
CA ARG A 73 1.72 6.36 7.03
C ARG A 73 2.61 5.27 7.64
N GLU A 74 2.12 4.54 8.63
CA GLU A 74 2.84 3.41 9.25
C GLU A 74 3.08 2.28 8.25
N THR A 75 2.08 1.96 7.41
CA THR A 75 2.23 0.99 6.30
C THR A 75 3.29 1.46 5.30
N LEU A 76 3.30 2.74 4.93
CA LEU A 76 4.31 3.31 4.03
C LEU A 76 5.72 3.21 4.61
N GLU A 77 5.90 3.51 5.90
CA GLU A 77 7.19 3.39 6.56
C GLU A 77 7.68 1.95 6.58
N THR A 78 6.80 1.00 6.91
CA THR A 78 7.13 -0.44 6.90
C THR A 78 7.55 -0.91 5.50
N LEU A 79 6.79 -0.54 4.46
CA LEU A 79 7.11 -0.87 3.07
C LEU A 79 8.44 -0.25 2.62
N ALA A 80 8.76 0.97 3.06
CA ALA A 80 10.00 1.65 2.70
C ALA A 80 11.24 1.05 3.40
N LEU A 81 11.06 0.48 4.59
CA LEU A 81 12.12 -0.19 5.35
C LEU A 81 12.36 -1.64 4.89
N GLY A 82 11.48 -2.20 4.05
CA GLY A 82 11.65 -3.52 3.43
C GLY A 82 11.51 -4.68 4.41
N GLY A 83 10.62 -4.53 5.41
CA GLY A 83 10.32 -5.57 6.40
C GLY A 83 9.66 -6.79 5.79
#